data_AF-A0A954I6J4-F1
#
_entry.id   AF-A0A954I6J4-F1
#
_cell.length_a   1.000
_cell.length_b   1.000
_cell.length_c   1.000
_cell.angle_alpha   90.00
_cell.angle_beta   90.00
_cell.angle_gamma   90.00
#
_symmetry.space_group_name_H-M   'P 1'
#
loop_
_entity.id
_entity.type
_entity.pdbx_description
1 polymer ?
#
loop_
_entity_poly.entity_id
_entity_poly.type
_entity_poly.pdbx_seq_one_letter_code
_entity_poly.pdbx_strand_id
1 'polypeptide(L)'
;MFDLLWRAFAETGNPQYRNAVTLLLDRMSQGGIYDHLGGGYARYSTDVFWLAPHFEKMLYDNAQILELLAHAWAETGSALYLTRADETVDWLTREMLIEARAFASALDADSEGEEGKFYVWSLNEIEEHLGGDAAAFCEAYDVAPGGNWEGKVILNRSQRP
;
A
#
# COMPACT_ATOMS: atom_id res chain seq x y z
N MET A 1 -7.06 10.86 12.52
CA MET A 1 -7.29 12.17 11.83
C MET A 1 -8.18 12.00 10.60
N PHE A 2 -7.91 11.05 9.69
CA PHE A 2 -8.71 10.87 8.48
C PHE A 2 -10.13 10.36 8.74
N ASP A 3 -10.32 9.47 9.72
CA ASP A 3 -11.65 9.08 10.20
C ASP A 3 -12.48 10.29 10.68
N LEU A 4 -11.86 11.26 11.37
CA LEU A 4 -12.56 12.49 11.76
C LEU A 4 -13.06 13.28 10.54
N LEU A 5 -12.25 13.40 9.48
CA LEU A 5 -12.69 14.04 8.24
C LEU A 5 -13.82 13.25 7.58
N TRP A 6 -13.73 11.92 7.57
CA TRP A 6 -14.79 11.08 7.02
C TRP A 6 -16.11 11.23 7.79
N ARG A 7 -16.07 11.24 9.13
CA ARG A 7 -17.23 11.49 9.98
C ARG A 7 -17.78 12.89 9.80
N ALA A 8 -16.92 13.91 9.67
CA ALA A 8 -17.36 15.27 9.37
C ALA A 8 -18.08 15.34 8.01
N PHE A 9 -17.63 14.58 6.99
CA PHE A 9 -18.38 14.42 5.76
C PHE A 9 -19.75 13.79 6.01
N ALA A 10 -19.82 12.67 6.73
CA ALA A 10 -21.09 11.97 6.99
C ALA A 10 -22.12 12.86 7.71
N GLU A 11 -21.67 13.69 8.66
CA GLU A 11 -22.53 14.61 9.42
C GLU A 11 -22.95 15.85 8.62
N THR A 12 -22.03 16.43 7.84
CA THR A 12 -22.27 17.75 7.20
C THR A 12 -22.67 17.65 5.74
N GLY A 13 -22.43 16.52 5.09
CA GLY A 13 -22.52 16.36 3.64
C GLY A 13 -21.50 17.19 2.85
N ASN A 14 -20.53 17.85 3.49
CA ASN A 14 -19.55 18.69 2.80
C ASN A 14 -18.56 17.82 1.98
N PRO A 15 -18.58 17.89 0.64
CA PRO A 15 -17.78 17.02 -0.21
C PRO A 15 -16.27 17.29 -0.09
N GLN A 16 -15.84 18.43 0.45
CA GLN A 16 -14.42 18.72 0.64
C GLN A 16 -13.74 17.72 1.58
N TYR A 17 -14.44 17.30 2.65
CA TYR A 17 -13.91 16.33 3.59
C TYR A 17 -13.81 14.92 2.96
N ARG A 18 -14.84 14.50 2.21
CA ARG A 18 -14.82 13.26 1.43
C ARG A 18 -13.67 13.26 0.43
N ASN A 19 -13.53 14.33 -0.36
CA ASN A 19 -12.53 14.44 -1.40
C ASN A 19 -11.10 14.42 -0.84
N ALA A 20 -10.87 15.02 0.33
CA ALA A 20 -9.58 14.95 1.00
C ALA A 20 -9.21 13.51 1.39
N VAL A 21 -10.17 12.75 1.93
CA VAL A 21 -9.95 11.35 2.32
C VAL A 21 -9.79 10.45 1.10
N THR A 22 -10.63 10.57 0.07
CA THR A 22 -10.52 9.73 -1.13
C THR A 22 -9.22 10.02 -1.88
N LEU A 23 -8.80 11.29 -1.98
CA LEU A 23 -7.52 11.64 -2.58
C LEU A 23 -6.35 10.99 -1.82
N LEU A 24 -6.39 11.01 -0.49
CA LEU A 24 -5.38 10.34 0.33
C LEU A 24 -5.37 8.83 0.08
N LEU A 25 -6.52 8.17 0.14
CA LEU A 25 -6.65 6.73 -0.08
C LEU A 25 -6.18 6.32 -1.49
N ASP A 26 -6.53 7.08 -2.52
CA ASP A 26 -6.11 6.82 -3.90
C ASP A 26 -4.58 6.88 -4.01
N ARG A 27 -3.97 7.93 -3.44
CA ARG A 27 -2.52 8.14 -3.49
C ARG A 27 -1.75 7.10 -2.70
N MET A 28 -2.22 6.75 -1.50
CA MET A 28 -1.58 5.70 -0.70
C MET A 28 -1.72 4.33 -1.35
N SER A 29 -2.91 4.00 -1.87
CA SER A 29 -3.21 2.67 -2.44
C SER A 29 -2.53 2.40 -3.78
N GLN A 30 -2.15 3.46 -4.50
CA GLN A 30 -1.37 3.39 -5.74
C GLN A 30 0.12 3.69 -5.52
N GLY A 31 0.49 4.23 -4.36
CA GLY A 31 1.88 4.56 -4.00
C GLY A 31 2.71 3.34 -3.62
N GLY A 32 3.99 3.56 -3.37
CA GLY A 32 4.92 2.55 -2.87
C GLY A 32 4.78 2.25 -1.37
N ILE A 33 4.02 3.06 -0.63
CA ILE A 33 3.63 2.76 0.76
C ILE A 33 2.72 1.53 0.86
N TYR A 34 2.02 1.19 -0.22
CA TYR A 34 1.25 -0.04 -0.33
C TYR A 34 2.11 -1.15 -0.93
N ASP A 35 2.13 -2.32 -0.32
CA ASP A 35 2.80 -3.49 -0.88
C ASP A 35 1.94 -4.14 -1.96
N HIS A 36 2.28 -3.86 -3.23
CA HIS A 36 1.53 -4.34 -4.39
C HIS A 36 1.66 -5.85 -4.65
N LEU A 37 2.55 -6.56 -3.95
CA LEU A 37 2.73 -8.01 -4.11
C LEU A 37 2.15 -8.78 -2.91
N GLY A 38 2.46 -8.32 -1.71
CA GLY A 38 2.08 -8.98 -0.46
C GLY A 38 0.82 -8.43 0.20
N GLY A 39 0.37 -7.23 -0.16
CA GLY A 39 -0.74 -6.54 0.48
C GLY A 39 -0.34 -5.84 1.79
N GLY A 40 -1.23 -4.95 2.25
CA GLY A 40 -1.01 -4.12 3.43
C GLY A 40 -0.12 -2.89 3.19
N TYR A 41 -0.14 -1.99 4.16
CA TYR A 41 0.51 -0.69 4.12
C TYR A 41 1.69 -0.65 5.10
N ALA A 42 2.80 -0.08 4.63
CA ALA A 42 3.93 0.28 5.47
C ALA A 42 3.58 1.44 6.41
N ARG A 43 4.33 1.56 7.50
CA ARG A 43 4.01 2.43 8.64
C ARG A 43 3.96 3.90 8.28
N TYR A 44 4.90 4.37 7.46
CA TYR A 44 4.90 5.74 6.93
C TYR A 44 5.73 5.84 5.66
N SER A 45 5.52 6.91 4.90
CA SER A 45 6.36 7.32 3.77
C SER A 45 7.36 8.38 4.23
N THR A 46 8.59 8.30 3.75
CA THR A 46 9.66 9.28 3.97
C THR A 46 9.57 10.46 3.00
N ASP A 47 8.76 10.33 1.94
CA ASP A 47 8.47 11.39 0.98
C ASP A 47 6.98 11.78 0.94
N VAL A 48 6.71 12.89 0.26
CA VAL A 48 5.37 13.48 0.08
C VAL A 48 4.54 12.82 -1.02
N PHE A 49 5.12 11.90 -1.78
CA PHE A 49 4.51 11.22 -2.92
C PHE A 49 3.94 9.85 -2.55
N TRP A 50 4.18 9.37 -1.33
CA TRP A 50 3.87 8.02 -0.86
C TRP A 50 4.68 6.94 -1.58
N LEU A 51 5.87 7.27 -2.09
CA LEU A 51 6.71 6.35 -2.84
C LEU A 51 7.65 5.55 -1.93
N ALA A 52 8.43 6.21 -1.07
CA ALA A 52 9.50 5.58 -0.29
C ALA A 52 9.06 5.29 1.16
N PRO A 53 8.62 4.05 1.50
CA PRO A 53 8.19 3.73 2.85
C PRO A 53 9.35 3.48 3.81
N HIS A 54 9.06 3.59 5.10
CA HIS A 54 9.73 2.79 6.12
C HIS A 54 9.00 1.44 6.18
N PHE A 55 9.64 0.38 5.68
CA PHE A 55 8.98 -0.85 5.22
C PHE A 55 8.29 -1.68 6.32
N GLU A 56 8.52 -1.37 7.60
CA GLU A 56 7.78 -1.93 8.73
C GLU A 56 6.27 -1.78 8.53
N LYS A 57 5.49 -2.83 8.84
CA LYS A 57 4.01 -2.78 8.79
C LYS A 57 3.43 -2.97 10.18
N MET A 58 2.55 -2.04 10.58
CA MET A 58 1.92 -2.08 11.91
C MET A 58 0.47 -2.54 11.81
N LEU A 59 0.04 -3.36 12.77
CA LEU A 59 -1.35 -3.84 12.85
C LEU A 59 -2.35 -2.68 12.96
N TYR A 60 -2.08 -1.72 13.85
CA TYR A 60 -3.01 -0.64 14.13
C TYR A 60 -3.17 0.33 12.95
N ASP A 61 -2.11 0.54 12.16
CA ASP A 61 -2.16 1.37 10.96
C ASP A 61 -3.03 0.70 9.89
N ASN A 62 -2.78 -0.58 9.62
CA ASN A 62 -3.54 -1.35 8.65
C ASN A 62 -5.01 -1.53 9.06
N ALA A 63 -5.29 -1.74 10.35
CA ALA A 63 -6.66 -1.84 10.85
C ALA A 63 -7.45 -0.53 10.65
N GLN A 64 -6.83 0.62 10.92
CA GLN A 64 -7.47 1.93 10.72
C GLN A 64 -7.67 2.26 9.24
N ILE A 65 -6.70 1.92 8.39
CA ILE A 65 -6.83 2.10 6.93
C ILE A 65 -7.92 1.17 6.37
N LEU A 66 -8.00 -0.07 6.83
CA LEU A 66 -9.03 -1.03 6.41
C LEU A 66 -10.45 -0.53 6.72
N GLU A 67 -10.67 0.02 7.91
CA GLU A 67 -11.96 0.66 8.26
C GLU A 67 -12.27 1.83 7.32
N LEU A 68 -11.28 2.68 7.03
CA LEU A 68 -11.44 3.83 6.14
C LEU A 68 -11.70 3.42 4.69
N LEU A 69 -11.03 2.38 4.19
CA LEU A 69 -11.27 1.78 2.87
C LEU A 69 -12.69 1.23 2.77
N ALA A 70 -13.17 0.51 3.79
CA ALA A 70 -14.53 -0.04 3.80
C ALA A 70 -15.59 1.07 3.76
N HIS A 71 -15.41 2.13 4.56
CA HIS A 71 -16.27 3.31 4.53
C HIS A 71 -16.25 4.02 3.18
N ALA A 72 -15.06 4.26 2.62
CA ALA A 72 -14.92 4.90 1.32
C ALA A 72 -15.50 4.05 0.18
N TRP A 73 -15.35 2.72 0.24
CA TRP A 73 -15.94 1.79 -0.70
C TRP A 73 -17.48 1.83 -0.64
N ALA A 74 -18.08 1.77 0.54
CA ALA A 74 -19.53 1.81 0.70
C ALA A 74 -20.16 3.09 0.11
N GLU A 75 -19.42 4.20 0.15
CA GLU A 75 -19.84 5.50 -0.40
C GLU A 75 -19.54 5.65 -1.90
N THR A 76 -18.42 5.09 -2.40
CA THR A 76 -17.93 5.37 -3.77
C THR A 76 -18.17 4.23 -4.75
N GLY A 77 -18.31 3.00 -4.27
CA GLY A 77 -18.26 1.78 -5.08
C GLY A 77 -16.89 1.52 -5.73
N SER A 78 -15.82 2.19 -5.29
CA SER A 78 -14.49 2.10 -5.92
C SER A 78 -13.90 0.69 -5.83
N ALA A 79 -13.68 0.05 -6.99
CA ALA A 79 -13.05 -1.27 -7.07
C ALA A 79 -11.65 -1.28 -6.43
N LEU A 80 -10.90 -0.17 -6.52
CA LEU A 80 -9.60 -0.04 -5.88
C LEU A 80 -9.71 -0.27 -4.37
N TYR A 81 -10.64 0.39 -3.69
CA TYR A 81 -10.76 0.27 -2.23
C TYR A 81 -11.16 -1.13 -1.80
N LEU A 82 -12.02 -1.81 -2.56
CA LEU A 82 -12.39 -3.20 -2.30
C LEU A 82 -11.17 -4.12 -2.45
N THR A 83 -10.46 -4.02 -3.58
CA THR A 83 -9.25 -4.82 -3.84
C THR A 83 -8.20 -4.61 -2.74
N ARG A 84 -7.91 -3.36 -2.35
CA ARG A 84 -6.94 -3.09 -1.28
C ARG A 84 -7.39 -3.59 0.08
N ALA A 85 -8.69 -3.52 0.37
CA ALA A 85 -9.24 -4.07 1.61
C ALA A 85 -9.07 -5.60 1.66
N ASP A 86 -9.44 -6.30 0.59
CA ASP A 86 -9.31 -7.75 0.47
C ASP A 86 -7.85 -8.20 0.59
N GLU A 87 -6.94 -7.58 -0.17
CA GLU A 87 -5.50 -7.88 -0.13
C GLU A 87 -4.88 -7.58 1.24
N THR A 88 -5.35 -6.55 1.95
CA THR A 88 -4.90 -6.24 3.32
C THR A 88 -5.40 -7.28 4.32
N VAL A 89 -6.63 -7.77 4.17
CA VAL A 89 -7.16 -8.88 5.00
C VAL A 89 -6.40 -10.17 4.72
N ASP A 90 -6.10 -10.47 3.46
CA ASP A 90 -5.29 -11.63 3.09
C ASP A 90 -3.88 -11.54 3.68
N TRP A 91 -3.24 -10.37 3.64
CA TRP A 91 -1.97 -10.13 4.33
C TRP A 91 -2.07 -10.33 5.84
N LEU A 92 -3.07 -9.74 6.50
CA LEU A 92 -3.28 -9.89 7.94
C LEU A 92 -3.44 -11.37 8.33
N THR A 93 -4.21 -12.13 7.57
CA THR A 93 -4.44 -13.55 7.87
C THR A 93 -3.22 -14.43 7.56
N ARG A 94 -2.45 -14.10 6.53
CA ARG A 94 -1.27 -14.87 6.11
C ARG A 94 -0.05 -14.59 6.99
N GLU A 95 0.25 -13.32 7.28
CA GLU A 95 1.51 -12.90 7.89
C GLU A 95 1.36 -12.51 9.36
N MET A 96 0.20 -11.96 9.76
CA MET A 96 0.03 -11.36 11.09
C MET A 96 -0.70 -12.26 12.08
N LEU A 97 -1.47 -13.25 11.62
CA LEU A 97 -2.20 -14.18 12.48
C LEU A 97 -1.25 -15.24 13.06
N ILE A 98 -1.04 -15.20 14.36
CA ILE A 98 -0.16 -16.16 15.06
C ILE A 98 -0.95 -17.39 15.55
N GLU A 99 -0.24 -18.47 15.89
CA GLU A 99 -0.83 -19.75 16.34
C GLU A 99 -1.84 -19.61 17.49
N ALA A 100 -1.64 -18.61 18.36
CA ALA A 100 -2.55 -18.28 19.46
C ALA A 100 -3.90 -17.67 19.01
N ARG A 101 -4.18 -17.62 17.71
CA ARG A 101 -5.36 -16.96 17.11
C ARG A 101 -5.47 -15.47 17.45
N ALA A 102 -4.32 -14.83 17.62
CA ALA A 102 -4.18 -13.39 17.83
C ALA A 102 -3.42 -12.78 16.64
N PHE A 103 -3.52 -11.46 16.47
CA PHE A 103 -2.69 -10.75 15.52
C PHE A 103 -1.42 -10.23 16.19
N ALA A 104 -0.27 -10.38 15.53
CA ALA A 104 0.96 -9.70 15.91
C ALA A 104 0.78 -8.17 15.83
N SER A 105 1.54 -7.41 16.62
CA SER A 105 1.42 -5.94 16.63
C SER A 105 2.13 -5.26 15.46
N ALA A 106 3.18 -5.90 14.93
CA ALA A 106 4.03 -5.39 13.87
C ALA A 106 4.66 -6.54 13.08
N LEU A 107 4.99 -6.26 11.82
CA LEU A 107 5.87 -7.04 10.98
C LEU A 107 7.11 -6.19 10.68
N ASP A 108 8.25 -6.66 11.16
CA ASP A 108 9.54 -6.02 10.94
C ASP A 108 9.96 -6.15 9.46
N ALA A 109 10.67 -5.15 8.96
CA ALA A 109 11.23 -5.13 7.61
C ALA A 109 12.71 -5.51 7.57
N ASP A 110 13.34 -5.76 8.73
CA ASP A 110 14.71 -6.25 8.79
C ASP A 110 14.82 -7.64 8.16
N SER A 111 15.48 -7.67 7.00
CA SER A 111 15.67 -8.88 6.20
C SER A 111 17.16 -9.07 5.95
N GLU A 112 17.76 -10.06 6.59
CA GLU A 112 19.19 -10.38 6.45
C GLU A 112 20.15 -9.21 6.82
N GLY A 113 19.72 -8.31 7.71
CA GLY A 113 20.48 -7.14 8.12
C GLY A 113 20.39 -5.94 7.18
N GLU A 114 19.53 -6.01 6.15
CA GLU A 114 19.16 -4.91 5.28
C GLU A 114 17.66 -4.59 5.41
N GLU A 115 17.33 -3.38 5.83
CA GLU A 115 15.94 -2.92 5.91
C GLU A 115 15.32 -2.91 4.50
N GLY A 116 14.16 -3.55 4.35
CA GLY A 116 13.35 -3.39 3.15
C GLY A 116 13.77 -4.24 1.94
N LYS A 117 14.75 -5.15 2.09
CA LYS A 117 15.30 -5.95 0.99
C LYS A 117 14.24 -6.67 0.14
N PHE A 118 13.19 -7.21 0.74
CA PHE A 118 12.12 -7.92 0.02
C PHE A 118 11.09 -7.01 -0.68
N TYR A 119 11.20 -5.70 -0.50
CA TYR A 119 10.25 -4.72 -1.03
C TYR A 119 10.85 -3.84 -2.13
N VAL A 120 12.13 -4.04 -2.44
CA VAL A 120 12.86 -3.30 -3.47
C VAL A 120 13.43 -4.26 -4.51
N TRP A 121 13.37 -3.84 -5.77
CA TRP A 121 13.67 -4.70 -6.91
C TRP A 121 14.65 -4.04 -7.86
N SER A 122 15.36 -4.84 -8.63
CA SER A 122 16.04 -4.41 -9.85
C SER A 122 15.23 -4.80 -11.09
N LEU A 123 15.43 -4.05 -12.17
CA LEU A 123 14.83 -4.40 -13.46
C LEU A 123 15.21 -5.83 -13.89
N ASN A 124 16.48 -6.21 -13.71
CA ASN A 124 16.96 -7.53 -14.10
C ASN A 124 16.25 -8.66 -13.33
N GLU A 125 16.03 -8.51 -12.02
CA GLU A 125 15.28 -9.50 -11.22
C GLU A 125 13.84 -9.65 -11.74
N ILE A 126 13.19 -8.54 -12.08
CA ILE A 126 11.83 -8.55 -12.61
C ILE A 126 11.80 -9.23 -14.00
N GLU A 127 12.74 -8.90 -14.89
CA GLU A 127 12.86 -9.52 -16.21
C GLU A 127 13.15 -11.03 -16.12
N GLU A 128 14.02 -11.43 -15.20
CA GLU A 128 14.36 -12.84 -14.98
C GLU A 128 13.15 -13.65 -14.48
N HIS A 129 12.37 -13.10 -13.54
CA HIS A 129 11.22 -13.79 -12.96
C HIS A 129 9.99 -13.81 -13.86
N LEU A 130 9.72 -12.73 -14.59
CA LEU A 130 8.49 -12.58 -15.37
C LEU A 130 8.66 -12.91 -16.87
N GLY A 131 9.88 -12.91 -17.39
CA GLY A 131 10.15 -13.23 -18.79
C GLY A 131 9.31 -12.39 -19.76
N GLY A 132 8.43 -13.04 -20.52
CA GLY A 132 7.59 -12.38 -21.54
C GLY A 132 6.61 -11.35 -20.97
N ASP A 133 6.22 -11.48 -19.70
CA ASP A 133 5.27 -10.57 -19.05
C ASP A 133 5.96 -9.34 -18.42
N ALA A 134 7.30 -9.33 -18.38
CA ALA A 134 8.07 -8.29 -17.73
C ALA A 134 7.77 -6.90 -18.30
N ALA A 135 7.63 -6.75 -19.62
CA ALA A 135 7.38 -5.46 -20.24
C ALA A 135 6.08 -4.81 -19.75
N ALA A 136 4.99 -5.58 -19.68
CA ALA A 136 3.69 -5.09 -19.20
C ALA A 136 3.73 -4.79 -17.70
N PHE A 137 4.41 -5.63 -16.92
CA PHE A 137 4.59 -5.41 -15.48
C PHE A 137 5.40 -4.14 -15.21
N CYS A 138 6.52 -3.96 -15.91
CA CYS A 138 7.38 -2.79 -15.76
C CYS A 138 6.65 -1.50 -16.09
N GLU A 139 5.85 -1.53 -17.16
CA GLU A 139 5.00 -0.42 -17.53
C GLU A 139 3.95 -0.10 -16.45
N ALA A 140 3.29 -1.13 -15.90
CA ALA A 140 2.25 -0.96 -14.89
C ALA A 140 2.77 -0.45 -13.54
N TYR A 141 3.97 -0.90 -13.13
CA TYR A 141 4.53 -0.67 -11.79
C TYR A 141 5.70 0.33 -11.73
N ASP A 142 5.87 1.14 -12.78
CA ASP A 142 6.90 2.19 -12.85
C ASP A 142 8.32 1.66 -12.64
N VAL A 143 8.61 0.51 -13.27
CA VAL A 143 9.91 -0.13 -13.25
C VAL A 143 10.73 0.42 -14.42
N ALA A 144 11.84 1.09 -14.12
CA ALA A 144 12.71 1.67 -15.13
C ALA A 144 14.20 1.37 -14.85
N PRO A 145 15.06 1.35 -15.88
CA PRO A 145 16.51 1.33 -15.69
C PRO A 145 16.96 2.48 -14.79
N GLY A 146 17.74 2.18 -13.75
CA GLY A 146 18.19 3.16 -12.75
C GLY A 146 17.28 3.29 -11.52
N GLY A 147 16.13 2.62 -11.53
CA GLY A 147 15.22 2.60 -10.39
C GLY A 147 14.42 3.89 -10.21
N ASN A 148 13.46 3.86 -9.29
CA ASN A 148 12.70 5.04 -8.86
C ASN A 148 13.09 5.47 -7.43
N TRP A 149 13.98 4.72 -6.75
CA TRP A 149 14.48 5.03 -5.42
C TRP A 149 15.85 4.39 -5.18
N GLU A 150 16.89 5.20 -4.92
CA GLU A 150 18.26 4.76 -4.57
C GLU A 150 18.88 3.69 -5.50
N GLY A 151 18.59 3.76 -6.81
CA GLY A 151 19.08 2.77 -7.78
C GLY A 151 18.28 1.46 -7.82
N LYS A 152 17.27 1.33 -6.96
CA LYS A 152 16.31 0.23 -6.90
C LYS A 152 14.90 0.69 -7.27
N VAL A 153 13.98 -0.25 -7.37
CA VAL A 153 12.59 -0.02 -7.72
C VAL A 153 11.70 -0.36 -6.53
N ILE A 154 10.90 0.61 -6.11
CA ILE A 154 9.73 0.39 -5.29
C ILE A 154 8.52 0.34 -6.23
N LEU A 155 7.82 -0.79 -6.21
CA LEU A 155 6.65 -1.00 -7.07
C LEU A 155 5.56 -0.01 -6.70
N ASN A 156 5.06 0.73 -7.68
CA ASN A 156 3.96 1.65 -7.48
C ASN A 156 3.21 1.87 -8.79
N ARG A 157 1.96 2.32 -8.69
CA ARG A 157 1.08 2.60 -9.82
C ARG A 157 0.65 4.06 -9.86
N SER A 158 1.41 4.95 -9.22
CA SER A 158 1.03 6.36 -9.01
C SER A 158 0.83 7.14 -10.31
N GLN A 159 1.61 6.79 -11.35
CA GLN A 159 1.51 7.39 -12.68
C GLN A 159 0.48 6.67 -13.57
N ARG A 160 0.17 5.40 -13.27
CA ARG A 160 -0.66 4.50 -14.08
C ARG A 160 -1.63 3.64 -13.23
N PRO A 161 -2.59 4.31 -12.56
CA PRO A 161 -3.52 3.69 -11.60
C PRO A 161 -4.49 2.68 -12.23
#